data_AF-A0A0R3PG07-F1
#
_entry.id   AF-A0A0R3PG07-F1
#
_cell.length_a   1.000
_cell.length_b   1.000
_cell.length_c   1.000
_cell.angle_alpha   90.00
_cell.angle_beta   90.00
_cell.angle_gamma   90.00
#
_symmetry.space_group_name_H-M   'P 1'
#
loop_
_entity.id
_entity.type
_entity.pdbx_description
1 polymer ?
#
loop_
_entity_poly.entity_id
_entity_poly.type
_entity_poly.pdbx_seq_one_letter_code
_entity_poly.pdbx_strand_id
1 'polypeptide(L)'
;MDAGDGSTDALRSFSKTSVLFVSISFIILMVISLAWLVFYYVQRFRYAHAKDRLQRRLFNAARKALMRIPTRCLKVGDPELDVDCAVCIDPYQAGDVVRTLPCR
;
A
#
# COMPACT_ATOMS: atom_id res chain seq x y z
N MET A 1 -6.00 -39.19 61.42
CA MET A 1 -5.50 -37.84 61.07
C MET A 1 -5.69 -37.74 59.56
N ASP A 2 -6.85 -37.30 59.07
CA ASP A 2 -7.19 -37.43 57.65
C ASP A 2 -8.02 -36.24 57.16
N ALA A 3 -7.47 -35.03 57.29
CA ALA A 3 -8.09 -33.79 56.80
C ALA A 3 -7.27 -33.09 55.69
N GLY A 4 -6.21 -33.73 55.18
CA GLY A 4 -5.26 -33.10 54.24
C GLY A 4 -5.45 -33.41 52.76
N ASP A 5 -6.09 -34.53 52.41
CA ASP A 5 -6.05 -35.08 51.04
C ASP A 5 -7.09 -34.47 50.08
N GLY A 6 -8.29 -34.14 50.59
CA GLY A 6 -9.38 -33.60 49.75
C GLY A 6 -9.15 -32.17 49.23
N SER A 7 -8.47 -31.32 50.01
CA SER A 7 -8.16 -29.94 49.58
C SER A 7 -7.09 -29.90 48.48
N THR A 8 -6.11 -30.82 48.52
CA THR A 8 -5.06 -30.91 47.51
C THR A 8 -5.60 -31.34 46.15
N ASP A 9 -6.55 -32.27 46.09
CA ASP A 9 -7.13 -32.71 44.83
C ASP A 9 -8.11 -31.70 44.21
N ALA A 10 -8.84 -30.94 45.02
CA ALA A 10 -9.66 -29.82 44.55
C ALA A 10 -8.80 -28.70 43.94
N LEU A 11 -7.69 -28.34 44.60
CA LEU A 11 -6.76 -27.33 44.08
C LEU A 11 -6.07 -27.82 42.79
N ARG A 12 -5.69 -29.10 42.76
CA ARG A 12 -5.06 -29.75 41.60
C ARG A 12 -6.04 -29.96 40.44
N SER A 13 -7.35 -30.00 40.66
CA SER A 13 -8.36 -30.02 39.58
C SER A 13 -8.62 -28.61 39.06
N PHE A 14 -8.71 -27.61 39.95
CA PHE A 14 -8.83 -26.20 39.59
C PHE A 14 -7.63 -25.70 38.76
N SER A 15 -6.40 -26.02 39.19
CA SER A 15 -5.19 -25.67 38.43
C SER A 15 -5.14 -26.36 37.06
N LYS A 16 -5.59 -27.62 36.94
CA LYS A 16 -5.69 -28.30 35.64
C LYS A 16 -6.69 -27.61 34.72
N THR A 17 -7.88 -27.29 35.22
CA THR A 17 -8.92 -26.61 34.43
C THR A 17 -8.46 -25.21 33.99
N SER A 18 -7.78 -24.47 34.86
CA SER A 18 -7.18 -23.16 34.53
C SER A 18 -6.11 -23.27 33.44
N VAL A 19 -5.18 -24.23 33.56
CA VAL A 19 -4.14 -24.47 32.54
C VAL A 19 -4.75 -24.84 31.20
N LEU A 20 -5.77 -25.71 31.19
CA LEU A 20 -6.48 -26.08 29.97
C LEU A 20 -7.15 -24.86 29.33
N PHE A 21 -7.84 -24.02 30.10
CA PHE A 21 -8.47 -22.80 29.58
C PHE A 21 -7.45 -21.82 28.98
N VAL A 22 -6.32 -21.60 29.66
CA VAL A 22 -5.24 -20.74 29.18
C VAL A 22 -4.63 -21.30 27.89
N SER A 23 -4.40 -22.61 27.83
CA SER A 23 -3.85 -23.26 26.63
C SER A 23 -4.82 -23.17 25.44
N ILE A 24 -6.11 -23.44 25.65
CA ILE A 24 -7.13 -23.36 24.60
C ILE A 24 -7.24 -21.93 24.08
N SER A 25 -7.24 -20.94 24.98
CA SER A 25 -7.26 -19.52 24.62
C SER A 25 -6.05 -19.16 23.76
N PHE A 26 -4.86 -19.63 24.15
CA PHE A 26 -3.64 -19.40 23.38
C PHE A 26 -3.70 -20.01 21.97
N ILE A 27 -4.19 -21.25 21.85
CA ILE A 27 -4.36 -21.91 20.55
C ILE A 27 -5.37 -21.15 19.67
N ILE A 28 -6.50 -20.71 20.23
CA ILE A 28 -7.50 -19.93 19.49
C ILE A 28 -6.89 -18.62 19.00
N LEU A 29 -6.17 -17.89 19.85
CA LEU A 29 -5.50 -16.64 19.47
C LEU A 29 -4.43 -16.86 18.40
N MET A 30 -3.66 -17.95 18.50
CA MET A 30 -2.68 -18.33 17.49
C MET A 30 -3.36 -18.57 16.12
N VAL A 31 -4.45 -19.34 16.10
CA VAL A 31 -5.20 -19.63 14.86
C VAL A 31 -5.80 -18.35 14.27
N ILE A 32 -6.40 -17.48 15.09
CA ILE A 32 -6.94 -16.19 14.64
C ILE A 32 -5.82 -15.34 14.04
N SER A 33 -4.68 -15.23 14.72
CA SER A 33 -3.52 -14.47 14.25
C SER A 33 -2.99 -15.02 12.91
N LEU A 34 -2.85 -16.34 12.80
CA LEU A 34 -2.40 -17.00 11.56
C LEU A 34 -3.39 -16.79 10.41
N ALA A 35 -4.69 -16.96 10.66
CA ALA A 35 -5.72 -16.72 9.65
C ALA A 35 -5.71 -15.26 9.19
N TRP A 36 -5.58 -14.32 10.12
CA TRP A 36 -5.50 -12.89 9.82
C TRP A 36 -4.23 -12.55 9.02
N LEU A 37 -3.10 -13.13 9.38
CA LEU A 37 -1.83 -12.96 8.67
C LEU A 37 -1.91 -13.51 7.24
N VAL A 38 -2.40 -14.75 7.07
CA VAL A 38 -2.56 -15.36 5.74
C VAL A 38 -3.53 -14.54 4.90
N PHE A 39 -4.67 -14.13 5.45
CA PHE A 39 -5.62 -13.28 4.74
C PHE A 39 -5.00 -11.93 4.37
N TYR A 40 -4.31 -11.27 5.31
CA TYR A 40 -3.59 -10.02 5.06
C TYR A 40 -2.57 -10.18 3.94
N TYR A 41 -1.75 -11.23 3.97
CA TYR A 41 -0.74 -11.49 2.94
C TYR A 41 -1.37 -11.78 1.58
N VAL A 42 -2.38 -12.66 1.52
CA VAL A 42 -3.08 -13.00 0.27
C VAL A 42 -3.81 -11.79 -0.29
N GLN A 43 -4.50 -11.02 0.56
CA GLN A 43 -5.20 -9.80 0.16
C GLN A 43 -4.21 -8.72 -0.27
N ARG A 44 -3.11 -8.52 0.46
CA ARG A 44 -2.02 -7.60 0.12
C ARG A 44 -1.39 -7.97 -1.22
N PHE A 45 -1.12 -9.24 -1.45
CA PHE A 45 -0.56 -9.74 -2.70
C PHE A 45 -1.51 -9.49 -3.85
N ARG A 46 -2.76 -9.95 -3.75
CA ARG A 46 -3.77 -9.75 -4.79
C ARG A 46 -4.07 -8.27 -5.05
N TYR A 47 -4.15 -7.45 -3.99
CA TYR A 47 -4.40 -6.01 -4.10
C TYR A 47 -3.22 -5.28 -4.74
N ALA A 48 -1.98 -5.59 -4.32
CA ALA A 48 -0.78 -5.04 -4.93
C ALA A 48 -0.67 -5.44 -6.41
N HIS A 49 -0.93 -6.71 -6.74
CA HIS A 49 -0.91 -7.19 -8.12
C HIS A 49 -2.01 -6.60 -9.00
N ALA A 50 -3.23 -6.44 -8.49
CA ALA A 50 -4.33 -5.79 -9.21
C ALA A 50 -4.04 -4.30 -9.46
N LYS A 51 -3.57 -3.60 -8.43
CA LYS A 51 -3.16 -2.19 -8.53
C LYS A 51 -2.01 -2.01 -9.50
N ASP A 52 -1.00 -2.86 -9.44
CA ASP A 52 0.17 -2.81 -10.31
C ASP A 52 -0.22 -3.00 -11.80
N ARG A 53 -1.10 -3.95 -12.14
CA ARG A 53 -1.57 -4.10 -13.52
C ARG A 53 -2.39 -2.90 -13.99
N LEU A 54 -3.28 -2.36 -13.16
CA LEU A 54 -4.08 -1.17 -13.50
C LEU A 54 -3.19 0.06 -13.68
N GLN A 55 -2.26 0.30 -12.75
CA GLN A 55 -1.33 1.42 -12.79
C GLN A 55 -0.42 1.35 -14.02
N ARG A 56 0.11 0.17 -14.37
CA ARG A 56 0.90 -0.01 -15.60
C ARG A 56 0.08 0.29 -16.86
N ARG A 57 -1.19 -0.13 -16.91
CA ARG A 57 -2.08 0.14 -18.06
C ARG A 57 -2.35 1.64 -18.20
N LEU A 58 -2.71 2.31 -17.11
CA LEU A 58 -2.95 3.76 -17.11
C LEU A 58 -1.68 4.54 -17.46
N PHE A 59 -0.53 4.16 -16.89
CA PHE A 59 0.76 4.78 -17.19
C PHE A 59 1.15 4.58 -18.66
N ASN A 60 0.95 3.38 -19.22
CA ASN A 60 1.21 3.12 -20.64
C ASN A 60 0.28 3.92 -21.56
N ALA A 61 -1.00 4.03 -21.20
CA ALA A 61 -1.96 4.86 -21.94
C ALA A 61 -1.57 6.35 -21.90
N ALA A 62 -1.22 6.86 -20.70
CA ALA A 62 -0.75 8.23 -20.51
C ALA A 62 0.56 8.49 -21.29
N ARG A 63 1.54 7.59 -21.22
CA ARG A 63 2.81 7.70 -21.97
C ARG A 63 2.56 7.73 -23.48
N LYS A 64 1.64 6.89 -23.98
CA LYS A 64 1.27 6.87 -25.40
C LYS A 64 0.55 8.15 -25.83
N ALA A 65 -0.30 8.71 -24.96
CA ALA A 65 -0.93 10.01 -25.20
C ALA A 65 0.12 11.13 -25.22
N LEU A 66 1.01 11.19 -24.22
CA LEU A 66 2.09 12.17 -24.13
C LEU A 66 3.05 12.13 -25.34
N MET A 67 3.36 10.94 -25.85
CA MET A 67 4.19 10.79 -27.05
C MET A 67 3.56 11.34 -28.33
N ARG A 68 2.23 11.49 -28.37
CA ARG A 68 1.52 12.08 -29.52
C ARG A 68 1.38 13.60 -29.43
N ILE A 69 1.68 14.20 -28.27
CA ILE A 69 1.56 15.64 -28.09
C ILE A 69 2.70 16.33 -28.84
N PRO A 70 2.41 17.33 -29.68
CA PRO A 70 3.44 18.07 -30.40
C PRO A 70 4.47 18.68 -29.44
N THR A 71 5.72 18.32 -29.63
CA THR A 71 6.87 18.99 -29.01
C THR A 71 7.38 20.06 -29.95
N ARG A 72 7.58 21.27 -29.45
CA ARG A 72 8.26 22.35 -30.16
C ARG A 72 9.42 22.86 -29.31
N CYS A 73 10.48 23.30 -29.96
CA CYS A 73 11.56 24.02 -29.29
C CYS A 73 11.24 25.51 -29.34
N LEU A 74 11.38 26.19 -28.20
CA LEU A 74 11.19 27.64 -28.12
C LEU A 74 12.30 28.36 -28.89
N LYS A 75 11.89 29.31 -29.74
CA LYS A 75 12.78 30.16 -30.53
C LYS A 75 12.81 31.57 -29.95
N VAL A 76 13.89 32.29 -30.27
CA VAL A 76 14.03 33.70 -29.91
C VAL A 76 12.88 34.50 -30.55
N GLY A 77 12.06 35.15 -29.73
CA GLY A 77 10.88 35.90 -30.16
C GLY A 77 9.54 35.17 -30.00
N ASP A 78 9.53 33.93 -29.49
CA ASP A 78 8.29 33.28 -29.12
C ASP A 78 7.66 33.94 -27.87
N PRO A 79 6.33 34.14 -27.84
CA PRO A 79 5.65 34.76 -26.71
C PRO A 79 5.73 33.94 -25.41
N GLU A 80 6.09 32.66 -25.51
CA GLU A 80 6.28 31.80 -24.34
C GLU A 80 7.58 32.10 -23.57
N LEU A 81 8.51 32.89 -24.10
CA LEU A 81 9.67 33.36 -23.33
C LEU A 81 9.31 34.45 -22.30
N ASP A 82 8.13 35.08 -22.42
CA ASP A 82 7.66 36.14 -21.52
C ASP A 82 6.83 35.61 -20.34
N VAL A 83 6.66 34.29 -20.25
CA VAL A 83 5.92 33.60 -19.18
C VAL A 83 6.83 32.61 -18.47
N ASP A 84 6.58 32.39 -17.18
CA ASP A 84 7.31 31.39 -16.40
C ASP A 84 6.71 30.00 -16.57
N CYS A 85 7.55 28.98 -16.52
CA CYS A 85 7.11 27.59 -16.45
C CYS A 85 6.38 27.36 -15.12
N ALA A 86 5.07 27.11 -15.14
CA ALA A 86 4.29 26.91 -13.92
C ALA A 86 4.71 25.70 -13.06
N VAL A 87 5.53 24.78 -13.60
CA VAL A 87 6.03 23.59 -12.89
C VAL A 87 7.37 23.87 -12.21
N CYS A 88 8.30 24.48 -12.94
CA CYS A 88 9.65 24.79 -12.43
C CYS A 88 9.70 26.16 -11.73
N ILE A 89 8.72 27.04 -12.03
CA ILE A 89 8.63 28.44 -11.57
C ILE A 89 9.84 29.27 -12.04
N ASP A 90 10.38 28.91 -13.20
CA ASP A 90 11.53 29.55 -13.84
C ASP A 90 11.13 30.08 -15.22
N PRO A 91 11.75 31.17 -15.70
CA PRO A 91 11.51 31.71 -17.03
C PRO A 91 12.00 30.75 -18.11
N TYR A 92 11.23 30.62 -19.20
CA TYR A 92 11.63 29.79 -20.34
C TYR A 92 12.83 30.40 -21.09
N GLN A 93 13.69 29.53 -21.62
CA GLN A 93 14.86 29.92 -22.41
C GLN A 93 14.72 29.48 -23.87
N ALA A 94 15.40 30.19 -24.77
CA ALA A 94 15.51 29.78 -26.16
C ALA A 94 16.22 28.41 -26.25
N GLY A 95 15.59 27.45 -26.93
CA GLY A 95 16.05 26.06 -27.00
C GLY A 95 15.31 25.09 -26.09
N ASP A 96 14.50 25.58 -25.15
CA ASP A 96 13.69 24.72 -24.30
C ASP A 96 12.66 23.92 -25.11
N VAL A 97 12.50 22.64 -24.76
CA VAL A 97 11.54 21.75 -25.41
C VAL A 97 10.24 21.74 -24.64
N VAL A 98 9.23 22.42 -25.19
CA VAL A 98 7.90 22.51 -24.60
C VAL A 98 6.91 21.62 -25.35
N ARG A 99 5.96 21.05 -24.61
CA ARG A 99 4.83 20.29 -25.18
C ARG A 99 3.57 21.14 -25.09
N THR A 100 3.01 21.49 -26.23
CA THR A 100 1.73 22.19 -26.27
C THR A 100 0.62 21.16 -26.07
N LEU A 101 0.01 21.14 -24.89
CA LEU A 101 -1.13 20.29 -24.61
C LEU A 101 -2.29 20.66 -25.55
N PRO A 102 -3.01 19.69 -26.13
CA PRO A 102 -4.24 19.97 -26.88
C PRO A 102 -5.35 20.32 -25.88
N CYS A 103 -5.27 21.51 -25.28
CA CYS A 103 -6.39 22.11 -24.58
C CYS A 103 -7.43 22.56 -25.61
N ARG A 104 -8.69 22.55 -25.20
CA ARG A 104 -9.78 23.21 -25.91
C ARG A 104 -10.18 24.44 -25.10
#